data_AF-A0A0V1Q268-F1
#
_entry.id   AF-A0A0V1Q268-F1
#
_cell.length_a   1.000
_cell.length_b   1.000
_cell.length_c   1.000
_cell.angle_alpha   90.00
_cell.angle_beta   90.00
_cell.angle_gamma   90.00
#
_symmetry.space_group_name_H-M   'P 1'
#
loop_
_entity.id
_entity.type
_entity.pdbx_description
1 polymer ?
#
loop_
_entity_poly.entity_id
_entity_poly.type
_entity_poly.pdbx_seq_one_letter_code
_entity_poly.pdbx_strand_id
1 'polypeptide(L)'
;MDSFVEKFAKNLEPYAHELSSKLVEQFLRLASELLDQQTSSTSNNIDLDKEYQASGILNTLTTLVIAMNSSPNVAASMESVIQDMVKFILENAMVAFLGEAIEILESILFSTQHVSPTLWTLFQSCIDSFDTYALEYFDTFQPFFESVINHGFSQSEVTIETPYVQSLLNVCFNILSSDSLDPIFADCAFELIELTILSMNTRFISFLPRFLPEIFNVFTNLESQDAFDGYMLHHLSVLKIFFGCLYIDPSTTFKFLNEKQFTGGFFQLWIKHSGDFQSVYGCKIQILCCLSILCDADLSLIPQQETILEVTDLLISNLEVLPHAIKARQDILSEDRGMKQYSTNTGGDDDEEDEYDDAYLEDDDFEADEAELEAMKQTPIDNINVFEVFANKVLSLQQQDSGKYTGIFGGLDSSQQDTVAKIIQINQQQQQQQNK
;
A
#
# COMPACT_ATOMS: atom_id res chain seq x y z
N MET A 1 21.44 -16.17 11.77
CA MET A 1 22.07 -14.84 11.64
C MET A 1 21.13 -13.75 12.12
N ASP A 2 19.80 -13.97 12.10
CA ASP A 2 18.80 -13.16 12.81
C ASP A 2 19.15 -12.90 14.27
N SER A 3 19.62 -13.92 14.99
CA SER A 3 20.11 -13.75 16.37
C SER A 3 21.41 -12.93 16.49
N PHE A 4 22.12 -12.66 15.39
CA PHE A 4 23.29 -11.79 15.34
C PHE A 4 22.91 -10.36 14.95
N VAL A 5 22.03 -10.17 13.97
CA VAL A 5 21.46 -8.85 13.61
C VAL A 5 20.63 -8.30 14.77
N GLU A 6 19.78 -9.10 15.42
CA GLU A 6 19.06 -8.70 16.63
C GLU A 6 20.01 -8.38 17.79
N LYS A 7 21.12 -9.11 17.92
CA LYS A 7 22.14 -8.80 18.96
C LYS A 7 22.91 -7.53 18.64
N PHE A 8 23.19 -7.27 17.36
CA PHE A 8 23.88 -6.07 16.92
C PHE A 8 22.99 -4.84 17.05
N ALA A 9 21.71 -4.94 16.65
CA ALA A 9 20.68 -3.93 16.90
C ALA A 9 20.60 -3.60 18.39
N LYS A 10 20.49 -4.61 19.27
CA LYS A 10 20.49 -4.41 20.73
C LYS A 10 21.76 -3.74 21.28
N ASN A 11 22.91 -3.95 20.65
CA ASN A 11 24.15 -3.29 21.04
C ASN A 11 24.21 -1.83 20.55
N LEU A 12 23.54 -1.51 19.43
CA LEU A 12 23.47 -0.18 18.86
C LEU A 12 22.40 0.71 19.52
N GLU A 13 21.31 0.13 20.01
CA GLU A 13 20.19 0.84 20.65
C GLU A 13 20.61 1.96 21.62
N PRO A 14 21.56 1.77 22.56
CA PRO A 14 21.93 2.82 23.51
C PRO A 14 22.60 4.03 22.86
N TYR A 15 23.16 3.86 21.67
CA TYR A 15 23.92 4.88 20.95
C TYR A 15 23.17 5.42 19.72
N ALA A 16 22.09 4.77 19.29
CA ALA A 16 21.37 5.08 18.07
C ALA A 16 20.94 6.55 17.99
N HIS A 17 20.40 7.10 19.09
CA HIS A 17 19.98 8.51 19.13
C HIS A 17 21.17 9.48 18.97
N GLU A 18 22.30 9.23 19.64
CA GLU A 18 23.50 10.08 19.55
C GLU A 18 24.15 9.98 18.16
N LEU A 19 24.24 8.76 17.60
CA LEU A 19 24.77 8.53 16.26
C LEU A 19 23.91 9.23 15.20
N SER A 20 22.60 9.06 15.27
CA SER A 20 21.65 9.73 14.37
C SER A 20 21.80 11.25 14.44
N SER A 21 21.95 11.80 15.64
CA SER A 21 22.12 13.24 15.83
C SER A 21 23.39 13.77 15.16
N LYS A 22 24.50 13.03 15.28
CA LYS A 22 25.77 13.41 14.62
C LYS A 22 25.71 13.29 13.10
N LEU A 23 25.03 12.27 12.58
CA LEU A 23 24.84 12.09 11.14
C LEU A 23 23.99 13.23 10.56
N VAL A 24 22.86 13.55 11.21
CA VAL A 24 22.00 14.68 10.83
C VAL A 24 22.76 16.01 10.86
N GLU A 25 23.54 16.28 11.90
CA GLU A 25 24.34 17.52 11.98
C GLU A 25 25.35 17.63 10.83
N GLN A 26 26.03 16.53 10.50
CA GLN A 26 27.00 16.51 9.40
C GLN A 26 26.31 16.69 8.04
N PHE A 27 25.18 16.02 7.83
CA PHE A 27 24.37 16.18 6.63
C PHE A 27 23.91 17.62 6.45
N LEU A 28 23.26 18.21 7.47
CA LEU A 28 22.73 19.58 7.41
C LEU A 28 23.81 20.61 7.08
N ARG A 29 25.03 20.42 7.59
CA ARG A 29 26.18 21.27 7.25
C ARG A 29 26.52 21.16 5.76
N LEU A 30 26.69 19.94 5.24
CA LEU A 30 27.03 19.73 3.82
C LEU A 30 25.92 20.23 2.90
N ALA A 31 24.66 19.94 3.24
CA ALA A 31 23.49 20.36 2.48
C ALA A 31 23.36 21.89 2.44
N SER A 32 23.65 22.59 3.56
CA SER A 32 23.68 24.05 3.58
C SER A 32 24.80 24.62 2.69
N GLU A 33 25.99 24.01 2.71
CA GLU A 33 27.10 24.42 1.85
C GLU A 33 26.77 24.21 0.36
N LEU A 34 26.07 23.13 0.01
CA LEU A 34 25.61 22.85 -1.36
C LEU A 34 24.61 23.92 -1.83
N LEU A 35 23.64 24.32 -0.99
CA LEU A 35 22.68 25.39 -1.31
C LEU A 35 23.36 26.77 -1.45
N ASP A 36 24.31 27.10 -0.57
CA ASP A 36 25.07 28.34 -0.66
C ASP A 36 25.90 28.42 -1.95
N GLN A 37 26.44 27.30 -2.41
CA GLN A 37 27.16 27.21 -3.69
C GLN A 37 26.23 27.43 -4.89
N GLN A 38 25.03 26.85 -4.88
CA GLN A 38 24.06 27.02 -5.97
C GLN A 38 23.56 28.47 -6.09
N THR A 39 23.40 29.17 -4.96
CA THR A 39 22.97 30.58 -4.94
C THR A 39 24.10 31.56 -5.27
N SER A 40 25.34 31.20 -4.92
CA SER A 40 26.54 32.00 -5.16
C SER A 40 27.09 31.73 -6.57
N SER A 41 26.56 32.44 -7.56
CA SER A 41 26.69 32.34 -9.03
C SER A 41 28.10 32.26 -9.69
N THR A 42 29.12 31.76 -8.98
CA THR A 42 30.53 31.78 -9.37
C THR A 42 31.03 30.44 -9.91
N SER A 43 30.25 29.37 -9.81
CA SER A 43 30.55 28.08 -10.43
C SER A 43 29.25 27.31 -10.64
N ASN A 44 28.84 27.11 -11.90
CA ASN A 44 27.72 26.22 -12.26
C ASN A 44 28.08 24.72 -12.09
N ASN A 45 29.17 24.41 -11.37
CA ASN A 45 29.57 23.04 -11.10
C ASN A 45 29.04 22.67 -9.72
N ILE A 46 28.08 21.74 -9.71
CA ILE A 46 27.66 21.03 -8.51
C ILE A 46 28.91 20.35 -7.93
N ASP A 47 29.14 20.55 -6.63
CA ASP A 47 30.22 19.89 -5.89
C ASP A 47 29.83 18.42 -5.67
N LEU A 48 29.96 17.63 -6.73
CA LEU A 48 29.58 16.20 -6.79
C LEU A 48 30.22 15.42 -5.63
N ASP A 49 31.45 15.74 -5.25
CA ASP A 49 32.14 15.10 -4.13
C ASP A 49 31.41 15.32 -2.79
N LYS A 50 30.82 16.51 -2.58
CA LYS A 50 30.01 16.80 -1.39
C LYS A 50 28.62 16.17 -1.47
N GLU A 51 28.02 16.12 -2.65
CA GLU A 51 26.74 15.45 -2.86
C GLU A 51 26.87 13.95 -2.53
N TYR A 52 27.89 13.27 -3.06
CA TYR A 52 28.19 11.88 -2.72
C TYR A 52 28.47 11.67 -1.22
N GLN A 53 29.16 12.60 -0.57
CA GLN A 53 29.37 12.54 0.87
C GLN A 53 28.05 12.68 1.65
N ALA A 54 27.17 13.59 1.24
CA ALA A 54 25.88 13.80 1.87
C ALA A 54 24.96 12.55 1.69
N SER A 55 24.89 11.97 0.49
CA SER A 55 24.16 10.73 0.24
C SER A 55 24.73 9.57 1.06
N GLY A 56 26.06 9.45 1.19
CA GLY A 56 26.68 8.44 2.05
C GLY A 56 26.30 8.55 3.53
N ILE A 57 26.12 9.77 4.03
CA ILE A 57 25.62 10.03 5.39
C ILE A 57 24.16 9.60 5.53
N LEU A 58 23.30 9.94 4.56
CA LEU A 58 21.88 9.55 4.58
C LEU A 58 21.73 8.03 4.52
N ASN A 59 22.45 7.35 3.63
CA ASN A 59 22.41 5.89 3.54
C ASN A 59 22.86 5.21 4.85
N THR A 60 23.90 5.74 5.50
CA THR A 60 24.31 5.28 6.84
C THR A 60 23.21 5.49 7.88
N LEU A 61 22.51 6.63 7.82
CA LEU A 61 21.38 6.93 8.69
C LEU A 61 20.19 6.00 8.43
N THR A 62 19.83 5.75 7.17
CA THR A 62 18.80 4.78 6.76
C THR A 62 19.11 3.40 7.33
N THR A 63 20.33 2.90 7.14
CA THR A 63 20.76 1.61 7.68
C THR A 63 20.64 1.55 9.21
N LEU A 64 20.98 2.65 9.90
CA LEU A 64 20.84 2.74 11.35
C LEU A 64 19.37 2.71 11.78
N VAL A 65 18.47 3.41 11.07
CA VAL A 65 17.02 3.40 11.31
C VAL A 65 16.46 1.99 11.12
N ILE A 66 16.76 1.34 10.00
CA ILE A 66 16.31 -0.02 9.68
C ILE A 66 16.79 -1.02 10.74
N ALA A 67 18.01 -0.87 11.25
CA ALA A 67 18.52 -1.71 12.34
C ALA A 67 17.67 -1.59 13.62
N MET A 68 16.98 -0.47 13.82
CA MET A 68 16.08 -0.22 14.95
C MET A 68 14.65 -0.74 14.73
N ASN A 69 14.34 -1.44 13.62
CA ASN A 69 13.01 -2.01 13.34
C ASN A 69 12.47 -2.91 14.47
N SER A 70 13.35 -3.56 15.24
CA SER A 70 12.97 -4.41 16.38
C SER A 70 12.76 -3.65 17.70
N SER A 71 13.00 -2.33 17.71
CA SER A 71 13.01 -1.48 18.90
C SER A 71 12.23 -0.17 18.68
N PRO A 72 10.88 -0.23 18.69
CA PRO A 72 10.00 0.90 18.35
C PRO A 72 10.24 2.17 19.17
N ASN A 73 10.58 2.03 20.46
CA ASN A 73 10.87 3.17 21.34
C ASN A 73 12.13 3.94 20.90
N VAL A 74 13.12 3.22 20.36
CA VAL A 74 14.36 3.85 19.89
C VAL A 74 14.11 4.54 18.55
N ALA A 75 13.40 3.88 17.62
CA ALA A 75 12.98 4.49 16.35
C ALA A 75 12.17 5.77 16.58
N ALA A 76 11.19 5.75 17.50
CA ALA A 76 10.41 6.93 17.88
C ALA A 76 11.28 8.08 18.42
N SER A 77 12.35 7.76 19.18
CA SER A 77 13.28 8.78 19.68
C SER A 77 14.15 9.41 18.58
N MET A 78 14.26 8.76 17.43
CA MET A 78 15.00 9.26 16.27
C MET A 78 14.16 10.23 15.43
N GLU A 79 12.83 10.19 15.51
CA GLU A 79 11.93 11.12 14.81
C GLU A 79 12.29 12.59 15.08
N SER A 80 12.48 12.95 16.35
CA SER A 80 12.83 14.32 16.74
C SER A 80 14.20 14.76 16.24
N VAL A 81 15.08 13.80 15.93
CA VAL A 81 16.44 14.06 15.45
C VAL A 81 16.41 14.33 13.95
N ILE A 82 15.65 13.53 13.20
CA ILE A 82 15.60 13.63 11.74
C ILE A 82 14.62 14.70 11.24
N GLN A 83 13.70 15.18 12.07
CA GLN A 83 12.63 16.09 11.66
C GLN A 83 13.17 17.32 10.91
N ASP A 84 14.18 17.98 11.46
CA ASP A 84 14.75 19.20 10.87
C ASP A 84 15.50 18.90 9.56
N MET A 85 16.14 17.73 9.47
CA MET A 85 16.79 17.25 8.25
C MET A 85 15.79 17.06 7.12
N VAL A 86 14.71 16.33 7.38
CA VAL A 86 13.69 16.02 6.36
C VAL A 86 12.99 17.30 5.90
N LYS A 87 12.63 18.19 6.83
CA LYS A 87 12.07 19.50 6.47
C LYS A 87 13.03 20.31 5.60
N PHE A 88 14.32 20.33 5.95
CA PHE A 88 15.32 21.05 5.17
C PHE A 88 15.43 20.49 3.74
N ILE A 89 15.37 19.17 3.55
CA ILE A 89 15.35 18.53 2.22
C ILE A 89 14.11 18.94 1.43
N LEU A 90 12.92 18.83 2.04
CA LEU A 90 11.64 19.13 1.39
C LEU A 90 11.48 20.62 1.05
N GLU A 91 11.75 21.51 1.99
CA GLU A 91 11.54 22.96 1.84
C GLU A 91 12.52 23.59 0.82
N ASN A 92 13.70 23.00 0.64
CA ASN A 92 14.70 23.49 -0.32
C ASN A 92 14.71 22.69 -1.63
N ALA A 93 13.75 21.78 -1.85
CA ALA A 93 13.65 20.97 -3.05
C ALA A 93 14.95 20.22 -3.41
N MET A 94 15.63 19.65 -2.42
CA MET A 94 16.88 18.91 -2.65
C MET A 94 16.59 17.48 -3.13
N VAL A 95 16.13 17.37 -4.38
CA VAL A 95 15.67 16.13 -5.03
C VAL A 95 16.67 14.97 -4.89
N ALA A 96 17.97 15.25 -4.99
CA ALA A 96 19.03 14.24 -4.88
C ALA A 96 19.06 13.46 -3.55
N PHE A 97 18.36 13.97 -2.52
CA PHE A 97 18.29 13.37 -1.19
C PHE A 97 16.86 12.96 -0.80
N LEU A 98 15.91 13.11 -1.73
CA LEU A 98 14.49 12.94 -1.44
C LEU A 98 14.15 11.48 -1.15
N GLY A 99 14.68 10.55 -1.95
CA GLY A 99 14.45 9.11 -1.78
C GLY A 99 14.83 8.64 -0.38
N GLU A 100 16.05 8.91 0.06
CA GLU A 100 16.52 8.49 1.38
C GLU A 100 15.76 9.19 2.51
N ALA A 101 15.37 10.46 2.33
CA ALA A 101 14.58 11.16 3.32
C ALA A 101 13.22 10.48 3.54
N ILE A 102 12.53 10.09 2.46
CA ILE A 102 11.25 9.41 2.54
C ILE A 102 11.40 7.98 3.05
N GLU A 103 12.42 7.24 2.61
CA GLU A 103 12.71 5.89 3.10
C GLU A 103 12.99 5.87 4.61
N ILE A 104 13.68 6.88 5.14
CA ILE A 104 13.89 7.06 6.58
C ILE A 104 12.55 7.25 7.31
N LEU A 105 11.65 8.09 6.78
CA LEU A 105 10.32 8.29 7.38
C LEU A 105 9.50 7.01 7.38
N GLU A 106 9.49 6.32 6.25
CA GLU A 106 8.81 5.04 6.08
C GLU A 106 9.37 4.00 7.07
N SER A 107 10.70 3.88 7.18
CA SER A 107 11.34 2.92 8.08
C SER A 107 11.01 3.17 9.56
N ILE A 108 10.93 4.44 9.98
CA ILE A 108 10.48 4.77 11.34
C ILE A 108 9.01 4.41 11.52
N LEU A 109 8.15 4.73 10.56
CA LEU A 109 6.73 4.41 10.66
C LEU A 109 6.48 2.89 10.65
N PHE A 110 7.23 2.15 9.84
CA PHE A 110 7.23 0.69 9.83
C PHE A 110 7.59 0.10 11.20
N SER A 111 8.60 0.68 11.86
CA SER A 111 9.04 0.29 13.20
C SER A 111 8.01 0.62 14.29
N THR A 112 7.43 1.82 14.23
CA THR A 112 6.58 2.36 15.30
C THR A 112 5.12 1.93 15.18
N GLN A 113 4.65 1.66 13.95
CA GLN A 113 3.27 1.31 13.61
C GLN A 113 2.24 2.31 14.15
N HIS A 114 2.64 3.58 14.29
CA HIS A 114 1.80 4.65 14.79
C HIS A 114 2.29 6.01 14.28
N VAL A 115 1.40 6.79 13.67
CA VAL A 115 1.74 8.13 13.18
C VAL A 115 1.75 9.14 14.33
N SER A 116 2.95 9.55 14.75
CA SER A 116 3.15 10.54 15.81
C SER A 116 2.77 11.96 15.36
N PRO A 117 2.61 12.94 16.28
CA PRO A 117 2.43 14.35 15.92
C PRO A 117 3.56 14.90 15.03
N THR A 118 4.78 14.42 15.23
CA THR A 118 5.94 14.79 14.43
C THR A 118 5.80 14.24 13.01
N LEU A 119 5.45 12.97 12.86
CA LEU A 119 5.20 12.35 11.56
C LEU A 119 4.01 12.98 10.82
N TRP A 120 2.94 13.37 11.52
CA TRP A 120 1.84 14.13 10.90
C TRP A 120 2.31 15.47 10.34
N THR A 121 3.23 16.14 11.04
CA THR A 121 3.81 17.40 10.56
C THR A 121 4.67 17.17 9.32
N LEU A 122 5.50 16.12 9.33
CA LEU A 122 6.36 15.76 8.20
C LEU A 122 5.54 15.27 7.00
N PHE A 123 4.48 14.50 7.23
CA PHE A 123 3.51 14.13 6.20
C PHE A 123 2.89 15.37 5.54
N GLN A 124 2.50 16.38 6.33
CA GLN A 124 2.01 17.63 5.75
C GLN A 124 3.08 18.34 4.93
N SER A 125 4.34 18.37 5.39
CA SER A 125 5.45 18.92 4.59
C SER A 125 5.67 18.15 3.27
N CYS A 126 5.50 16.82 3.27
CA CYS A 126 5.53 16.02 2.04
C CYS A 126 4.36 16.37 1.12
N ILE A 127 3.16 16.57 1.65
CA ILE A 127 1.98 16.96 0.85
C ILE A 127 2.17 18.37 0.26
N ASP A 128 2.66 19.32 1.06
CA ASP A 128 2.84 20.71 0.63
C ASP A 128 3.88 20.84 -0.51
N SER A 129 4.84 19.92 -0.61
CA SER A 129 5.83 19.94 -1.71
C SER A 129 5.24 19.56 -3.08
N PHE A 130 4.05 18.92 -3.13
CA PHE A 130 3.35 18.61 -4.39
C PHE A 130 2.83 19.86 -5.10
N ASP A 131 2.67 20.98 -4.38
CA ASP A 131 2.33 22.28 -4.99
C ASP A 131 3.54 22.92 -5.73
N THR A 132 4.73 22.32 -5.67
CA THR A 132 5.96 22.88 -6.24
C THR A 132 6.70 21.92 -7.18
N TYR A 133 7.35 20.89 -6.66
CA TYR A 133 8.23 20.00 -7.45
C TYR A 133 7.92 18.51 -7.26
N ALA A 134 7.29 18.11 -6.14
CA ALA A 134 7.20 16.71 -5.75
C ALA A 134 6.29 15.85 -6.65
N LEU A 135 5.45 16.48 -7.49
CA LEU A 135 4.58 15.77 -8.42
C LEU A 135 5.37 14.89 -9.40
N GLU A 136 6.58 15.32 -9.81
CA GLU A 136 7.48 14.55 -10.69
C GLU A 136 8.14 13.34 -9.99
N TYR A 137 7.94 13.18 -8.68
CA TYR A 137 8.58 12.14 -7.85
C TYR A 137 7.54 11.37 -7.03
N PHE A 138 6.30 11.29 -7.49
CA PHE A 138 5.18 10.77 -6.67
C PHE A 138 5.38 9.34 -6.18
N ASP A 139 5.92 8.48 -7.04
CA ASP A 139 6.31 7.09 -6.76
C ASP A 139 7.27 7.00 -5.56
N THR A 140 8.20 7.95 -5.42
CA THR A 140 9.13 8.03 -4.29
C THR A 140 8.39 8.22 -2.96
N PHE A 141 7.25 8.93 -2.94
CA PHE A 141 6.46 9.16 -1.72
C PHE A 141 5.47 8.05 -1.39
N GLN A 142 5.12 7.20 -2.37
CA GLN A 142 4.04 6.23 -2.23
C GLN A 142 4.23 5.30 -1.01
N PRO A 143 5.38 4.63 -0.80
CA PRO A 143 5.53 3.68 0.32
C PRO A 143 5.29 4.32 1.69
N PHE A 144 5.74 5.57 1.86
CA PHE A 144 5.49 6.34 3.05
C PHE A 144 4.01 6.70 3.21
N PHE A 145 3.33 7.11 2.14
CA PHE A 145 1.90 7.40 2.16
C PHE A 145 1.05 6.16 2.46
N GLU A 146 1.38 5.00 1.89
CA GLU A 146 0.75 3.72 2.22
C GLU A 146 0.87 3.41 3.71
N SER A 147 2.08 3.58 4.27
CA SER A 147 2.34 3.39 5.70
C SER A 147 1.51 4.35 6.57
N VAL A 148 1.36 5.62 6.17
CA VAL A 148 0.51 6.60 6.86
C VAL A 148 -0.96 6.22 6.78
N ILE A 149 -1.44 5.70 5.65
CA ILE A 149 -2.83 5.22 5.52
C ILE A 149 -3.07 4.03 6.46
N ASN A 150 -2.16 3.06 6.48
CA ASN A 150 -2.28 1.84 7.27
C ASN A 150 -2.29 2.11 8.78
N HIS A 151 -1.40 2.98 9.25
CA HIS A 151 -1.16 3.19 10.69
C HIS A 151 -1.78 4.48 11.24
N GLY A 152 -2.05 5.46 10.37
CA GLY A 152 -2.63 6.75 10.72
C GLY A 152 -4.13 6.81 10.45
N PHE A 153 -4.55 6.52 9.22
CA PHE A 153 -5.98 6.68 8.86
C PHE A 153 -6.88 5.63 9.52
N SER A 154 -6.32 4.52 9.99
CA SER A 154 -7.06 3.47 10.73
C SER A 154 -7.52 3.92 12.12
N GLN A 155 -6.97 5.02 12.66
CA GLN A 155 -7.34 5.60 13.95
C GLN A 155 -8.75 6.19 13.94
N SER A 156 -9.57 5.85 14.95
CA SER A 156 -11.01 6.17 15.00
C SER A 156 -11.37 7.66 14.89
N GLU A 157 -10.47 8.52 15.35
CA GLU A 157 -10.56 9.98 15.36
C GLU A 157 -10.31 10.62 13.99
N VAL A 158 -9.61 9.91 13.10
CA VAL A 158 -9.40 10.37 11.72
C VAL A 158 -10.71 10.17 10.96
N THR A 159 -11.17 11.20 10.27
CA THR A 159 -12.39 11.15 9.46
C THR A 159 -12.09 11.74 8.09
N ILE A 160 -13.06 11.67 7.19
CA ILE A 160 -12.86 12.21 5.85
C ILE A 160 -12.57 13.72 5.90
N GLU A 161 -13.12 14.43 6.90
CA GLU A 161 -12.92 15.87 7.10
C GLU A 161 -11.56 16.21 7.73
N THR A 162 -10.76 15.21 8.12
CA THR A 162 -9.41 15.44 8.65
C THR A 162 -8.53 16.00 7.52
N PRO A 163 -7.85 17.15 7.72
CA PRO A 163 -7.08 17.80 6.65
C PRO A 163 -6.09 16.89 5.94
N TYR A 164 -5.38 16.04 6.68
CA TYR A 164 -4.42 15.09 6.13
C TYR A 164 -5.02 14.13 5.08
N VAL A 165 -6.26 13.67 5.31
CA VAL A 165 -6.97 12.78 4.40
C VAL A 165 -7.39 13.54 3.14
N GLN A 166 -7.97 14.73 3.32
CA GLN A 166 -8.40 15.57 2.19
C GLN A 166 -7.23 15.94 1.29
N SER A 167 -6.09 16.32 1.86
CA SER A 167 -4.94 16.74 1.07
C SER A 167 -4.32 15.57 0.29
N LEU A 168 -4.25 14.37 0.86
CA LEU A 168 -3.76 13.18 0.13
C LEU A 168 -4.69 12.82 -1.04
N LEU A 169 -6.00 12.80 -0.81
CA LEU A 169 -6.98 12.54 -1.88
C LEU A 169 -6.90 13.60 -2.97
N ASN A 170 -6.70 14.87 -2.61
CA ASN A 170 -6.52 15.95 -3.58
C ASN A 170 -5.26 15.74 -4.43
N VAL A 171 -4.13 15.33 -3.84
CA VAL A 171 -2.92 14.96 -4.60
C VAL A 171 -3.23 13.82 -5.58
N CYS A 172 -3.88 12.75 -5.13
CA CYS A 172 -4.22 11.60 -5.98
C CYS A 172 -5.16 12.01 -7.13
N PHE A 173 -6.20 12.80 -6.87
CA PHE A 173 -7.12 13.26 -7.92
C PHE A 173 -6.50 14.25 -8.89
N ASN A 174 -5.58 15.10 -8.42
CA ASN A 174 -4.82 16.00 -9.29
C ASN A 174 -3.95 15.22 -10.26
N ILE A 175 -3.27 14.16 -9.78
CA ILE A 175 -2.49 13.26 -10.62
C ILE A 175 -3.40 12.60 -11.66
N LEU A 176 -4.48 11.95 -11.22
CA LEU A 176 -5.41 11.23 -12.10
C LEU A 176 -6.15 12.14 -13.11
N SER A 177 -6.18 13.45 -12.87
CA SER A 177 -6.80 14.44 -13.77
C SER A 177 -5.79 15.17 -14.65
N SER A 178 -4.50 14.82 -14.57
CA SER A 178 -3.44 15.44 -15.37
C SER A 178 -3.57 15.10 -16.86
N ASP A 179 -3.32 16.09 -17.72
CA ASP A 179 -3.30 15.91 -19.17
C ASP A 179 -2.12 15.04 -19.63
N SER A 180 -1.05 14.98 -18.84
CA SER A 180 0.14 14.14 -19.06
C SER A 180 0.24 13.12 -17.93
N LEU A 181 -0.73 12.21 -17.88
CA LEU A 181 -0.81 11.17 -16.86
C LEU A 181 0.25 10.10 -17.10
N ASP A 182 1.16 9.94 -16.14
CA ASP A 182 2.08 8.82 -16.09
C ASP A 182 1.34 7.55 -15.60
N PRO A 183 1.47 6.39 -16.29
CA PRO A 183 0.84 5.14 -15.86
C PRO A 183 1.23 4.69 -14.46
N ILE A 184 2.51 4.84 -14.09
CA ILE A 184 3.00 4.46 -12.76
C ILE A 184 2.31 5.34 -11.73
N PHE A 185 2.32 6.65 -11.93
CA PHE A 185 1.67 7.58 -10.99
C PHE A 185 0.15 7.37 -10.91
N ALA A 186 -0.49 6.97 -12.01
CA ALA A 186 -1.90 6.61 -12.00
C ALA A 186 -2.15 5.41 -11.08
N ASP A 187 -1.34 4.34 -11.19
CA ASP A 187 -1.47 3.16 -10.33
C ASP A 187 -1.24 3.50 -8.87
N CYS A 188 -0.16 4.23 -8.56
CA CYS A 188 0.13 4.73 -7.22
C CYS A 188 -1.07 5.50 -6.64
N ALA A 189 -1.68 6.39 -7.43
CA ALA A 189 -2.80 7.22 -6.98
C ALA A 189 -4.05 6.38 -6.72
N PHE A 190 -4.36 5.41 -7.60
CA PHE A 190 -5.48 4.50 -7.37
C PHE A 190 -5.27 3.63 -6.13
N GLU A 191 -4.07 3.09 -5.92
CA GLU A 191 -3.74 2.27 -4.76
C GLU A 191 -3.88 3.08 -3.46
N LEU A 192 -3.37 4.31 -3.39
CA LEU A 192 -3.55 5.16 -2.21
C LEU A 192 -5.01 5.50 -1.93
N ILE A 193 -5.83 5.75 -2.95
CA ILE A 193 -7.27 5.97 -2.78
C ILE A 193 -7.95 4.70 -2.26
N GLU A 194 -7.63 3.54 -2.83
CA GLU A 194 -8.16 2.24 -2.41
C GLU A 194 -7.84 1.94 -0.94
N LEU A 195 -6.57 2.03 -0.56
CA LEU A 195 -6.13 1.80 0.81
C LEU A 195 -6.79 2.79 1.78
N THR A 196 -7.01 4.04 1.34
CA THR A 196 -7.75 5.05 2.14
C THR A 196 -9.19 4.60 2.40
N ILE A 197 -9.91 4.13 1.38
CA ILE A 197 -11.28 3.61 1.54
C ILE A 197 -11.31 2.46 2.55
N LEU A 198 -10.39 1.50 2.42
CA LEU A 198 -10.34 0.32 3.27
C LEU A 198 -9.94 0.65 4.71
N SER A 199 -8.95 1.52 4.90
CA SER A 199 -8.48 1.97 6.22
C SER A 199 -9.56 2.75 6.97
N MET A 200 -10.28 3.63 6.27
CA MET A 200 -11.36 4.41 6.85
C MET A 200 -12.63 3.59 7.09
N ASN A 201 -12.89 2.58 6.26
CA ASN A 201 -14.04 1.69 6.33
C ASN A 201 -15.36 2.50 6.40
N THR A 202 -16.25 2.19 7.35
CA THR A 202 -17.55 2.88 7.50
C THR A 202 -17.47 4.40 7.64
N ARG A 203 -16.32 4.95 8.07
CA ARG A 203 -16.10 6.41 8.18
C ARG A 203 -16.06 7.09 6.81
N PHE A 204 -15.76 6.35 5.74
CA PHE A 204 -15.74 6.85 4.37
C PHE A 204 -17.13 6.93 3.74
N ILE A 205 -18.13 6.20 4.27
CA ILE A 205 -19.48 6.08 3.66
C ILE A 205 -20.13 7.44 3.38
N SER A 206 -19.98 8.40 4.31
CA SER A 206 -20.56 9.75 4.14
C SER A 206 -20.01 10.52 2.95
N PHE A 207 -18.83 10.14 2.45
CA PHE A 207 -18.15 10.76 1.32
C PHE A 207 -18.46 10.09 -0.02
N LEU A 208 -18.94 8.82 -0.02
CA LEU A 208 -19.27 8.07 -1.23
C LEU A 208 -20.12 8.85 -2.25
N PRO A 209 -21.17 9.61 -1.86
CA PRO A 209 -21.96 10.36 -2.83
C PRO A 209 -21.19 11.42 -3.63
N ARG A 210 -20.08 11.94 -3.08
CA ARG A 210 -19.19 12.89 -3.77
C ARG A 210 -18.07 12.17 -4.51
N PHE A 211 -17.51 11.14 -3.87
CA PHE A 211 -16.41 10.34 -4.39
C PHE A 211 -16.77 9.54 -5.65
N LEU A 212 -17.91 8.84 -5.64
CA LEU A 212 -18.31 7.93 -6.73
C LEU A 212 -18.44 8.64 -8.09
N PRO A 213 -19.10 9.82 -8.20
CA PRO A 213 -19.08 10.59 -9.45
C PRO A 213 -17.69 10.96 -9.94
N GLU A 214 -16.77 11.31 -9.03
CA GLU A 214 -15.43 11.77 -9.34
C GLU A 214 -14.56 10.63 -9.89
N ILE A 215 -14.50 9.51 -9.18
CA ILE A 215 -13.73 8.34 -9.63
C ILE A 215 -14.29 7.75 -10.93
N PHE A 216 -15.63 7.77 -11.10
CA PHE A 216 -16.24 7.30 -12.33
C PHE A 216 -15.91 8.22 -13.51
N ASN A 217 -15.83 9.53 -13.29
CA ASN A 217 -15.42 10.47 -14.31
C ASN A 217 -13.96 10.23 -14.75
N VAL A 218 -13.05 10.01 -13.78
CA VAL A 218 -11.67 9.60 -14.04
C VAL A 218 -11.65 8.35 -14.91
N PHE A 219 -12.34 7.28 -14.50
CA PHE A 219 -12.44 6.04 -15.27
C PHE A 219 -12.92 6.27 -16.71
N THR A 220 -14.02 7.01 -16.90
CA THR A 220 -14.57 7.27 -18.24
C THR A 220 -13.64 8.11 -19.11
N ASN A 221 -12.88 9.02 -18.51
CA ASN A 221 -11.90 9.82 -19.24
C ASN A 221 -10.75 8.95 -19.73
N LEU A 222 -10.20 8.09 -18.86
CA LEU A 222 -9.15 7.14 -19.21
C LEU A 222 -9.60 6.18 -20.31
N GLU A 223 -10.82 5.64 -20.19
CA GLU A 223 -11.44 4.81 -21.25
C GLU A 223 -11.54 5.55 -22.58
N SER A 224 -11.95 6.83 -22.56
CA SER A 224 -12.14 7.60 -23.80
C SER A 224 -10.84 7.95 -24.51
N GLN A 225 -9.75 8.02 -23.75
CA GLN A 225 -8.41 8.32 -24.26
C GLN A 225 -7.67 7.06 -24.72
N ASP A 226 -8.27 5.87 -24.56
CA ASP A 226 -7.58 4.58 -24.72
C ASP A 226 -6.26 4.58 -23.92
N ALA A 227 -6.33 5.17 -22.71
CA ALA A 227 -5.15 5.44 -21.91
C ALA A 227 -4.40 4.14 -21.60
N PHE A 228 -3.07 4.25 -21.51
CA PHE A 228 -2.18 3.15 -21.19
C PHE A 228 -2.15 2.02 -22.24
N ASP A 229 -2.38 2.31 -23.54
CA ASP A 229 -2.02 1.47 -24.69
C ASP A 229 -2.29 -0.05 -24.55
N GLY A 230 -3.36 -0.45 -23.84
CA GLY A 230 -3.73 -1.85 -23.62
C GLY A 230 -3.15 -2.55 -22.40
N TYR A 231 -2.44 -1.85 -21.50
CA TYR A 231 -1.90 -2.40 -20.24
C TYR A 231 -2.96 -2.72 -19.17
N MET A 232 -4.25 -2.48 -19.43
CA MET A 232 -5.40 -2.83 -18.57
C MET A 232 -5.37 -2.26 -17.14
N LEU A 233 -4.36 -1.46 -16.81
CA LEU A 233 -4.06 -0.96 -15.48
C LEU A 233 -5.26 -0.26 -14.86
N HIS A 234 -5.86 0.70 -15.57
CA HIS A 234 -7.03 1.43 -15.08
C HIS A 234 -8.27 0.55 -14.89
N HIS A 235 -8.39 -0.58 -15.60
CA HIS A 235 -9.49 -1.53 -15.35
C HIS A 235 -9.31 -2.23 -14.01
N LEU A 236 -8.11 -2.72 -13.73
CA LEU A 236 -7.80 -3.41 -12.49
C LEU A 236 -7.88 -2.45 -11.29
N SER A 237 -7.30 -1.27 -11.41
CA SER A 237 -7.28 -0.28 -10.32
C SER A 237 -8.68 0.26 -10.02
N VAL A 238 -9.53 0.49 -11.04
CA VAL A 238 -10.92 0.91 -10.82
C VAL A 238 -11.78 -0.22 -10.24
N LEU A 239 -11.54 -1.48 -10.63
CA LEU A 239 -12.20 -2.62 -10.00
C LEU A 239 -11.89 -2.69 -8.50
N LYS A 240 -10.62 -2.57 -8.12
CA LYS A 240 -10.16 -2.51 -6.73
C LYS A 240 -10.87 -1.42 -5.92
N ILE A 241 -10.98 -0.21 -6.47
CA ILE A 241 -11.74 0.89 -5.85
C ILE A 241 -13.21 0.53 -5.65
N PHE A 242 -13.87 -0.01 -6.67
CA PHE A 242 -15.27 -0.40 -6.55
C PHE A 242 -15.47 -1.56 -5.58
N PHE A 243 -14.53 -2.51 -5.49
CA PHE A 243 -14.57 -3.55 -4.47
C PHE A 243 -14.51 -2.95 -3.07
N GLY A 244 -13.62 -1.97 -2.83
CA GLY A 244 -13.58 -1.22 -1.58
C GLY A 244 -14.88 -0.49 -1.27
N CYS A 245 -15.47 0.20 -2.25
CA CYS A 245 -16.75 0.92 -2.09
C CYS A 245 -17.93 -0.03 -1.80
N LEU A 246 -18.02 -1.13 -2.54
CA LEU A 246 -19.05 -2.16 -2.34
C LEU A 246 -18.87 -2.89 -1.01
N TYR A 247 -17.63 -3.11 -0.58
CA TYR A 247 -17.33 -3.69 0.72
C TYR A 247 -17.85 -2.81 1.86
N ILE A 248 -17.64 -1.49 1.81
CA ILE A 248 -18.06 -0.59 2.91
C ILE A 248 -19.55 -0.21 2.87
N ASP A 249 -20.12 0.00 1.68
CA ASP A 249 -21.56 0.27 1.50
C ASP A 249 -22.03 -0.10 0.08
N PRO A 250 -22.57 -1.32 -0.09
CA PRO A 250 -23.04 -1.77 -1.39
C PRO A 250 -24.30 -1.02 -1.83
N SER A 251 -25.09 -0.48 -0.90
CA SER A 251 -26.37 0.16 -1.22
C SER A 251 -26.18 1.50 -1.94
N THR A 252 -25.32 2.37 -1.42
CA THR A 252 -25.01 3.65 -2.09
C THR A 252 -24.26 3.40 -3.40
N THR A 253 -23.32 2.47 -3.40
CA THR A 253 -22.50 2.16 -4.57
C THR A 253 -23.32 1.60 -5.72
N PHE A 254 -24.22 0.62 -5.50
CA PHE A 254 -25.08 0.12 -6.56
C PHE A 254 -26.11 1.13 -7.06
N LYS A 255 -26.66 1.97 -6.20
CA LYS A 255 -27.56 3.05 -6.64
C LYS A 255 -26.86 3.96 -7.65
N PHE A 256 -25.64 4.37 -7.34
CA PHE A 256 -24.81 5.16 -8.24
C PHE A 256 -24.49 4.41 -9.55
N LEU A 257 -24.05 3.15 -9.48
CA LEU A 257 -23.72 2.37 -10.67
C LEU A 257 -24.93 2.16 -11.58
N ASN A 258 -26.12 1.96 -11.01
CA ASN A 258 -27.37 1.85 -11.75
C ASN A 258 -27.79 3.19 -12.38
N GLU A 259 -27.63 4.30 -11.67
CA GLU A 259 -27.86 5.65 -12.23
C GLU A 259 -26.94 5.93 -13.42
N LYS A 260 -25.70 5.46 -13.38
CA LYS A 260 -24.73 5.53 -14.48
C LYS A 260 -24.90 4.45 -15.55
N GLN A 261 -25.84 3.51 -15.38
CA GLN A 261 -26.05 2.35 -16.24
C GLN A 261 -24.78 1.49 -16.42
N PHE A 262 -23.88 1.50 -15.42
CA PHE A 262 -22.59 0.80 -15.50
C PHE A 262 -22.58 -0.53 -14.75
N THR A 263 -23.59 -0.87 -13.96
CA THR A 263 -23.63 -2.12 -13.17
C THR A 263 -23.31 -3.38 -14.00
N GLY A 264 -23.88 -3.50 -15.21
CA GLY A 264 -23.57 -4.63 -16.10
C GLY A 264 -22.14 -4.62 -16.64
N GLY A 265 -21.62 -3.44 -16.99
CA GLY A 265 -20.24 -3.26 -17.44
C GLY A 265 -19.23 -3.57 -16.34
N PHE A 266 -19.53 -3.16 -15.10
CA PHE A 266 -18.74 -3.49 -13.92
C PHE A 266 -18.60 -5.01 -13.72
N PHE A 267 -19.72 -5.76 -13.76
CA PHE A 267 -19.65 -7.22 -13.59
C PHE A 267 -18.94 -7.91 -14.76
N GLN A 268 -19.14 -7.45 -16.00
CA GLN A 268 -18.39 -7.96 -17.15
C GLN A 268 -16.89 -7.74 -16.98
N LEU A 269 -16.50 -6.55 -16.51
CA LEU A 269 -15.10 -6.22 -16.25
C LEU A 269 -14.53 -7.09 -15.13
N TRP A 270 -15.26 -7.23 -14.02
CA TRP A 270 -14.84 -8.07 -12.90
C TRP A 270 -14.68 -9.53 -13.33
N ILE A 271 -15.68 -10.13 -13.99
CA ILE A 271 -15.62 -11.54 -14.42
C ILE A 271 -14.45 -11.77 -15.37
N LYS A 272 -14.21 -10.84 -16.30
CA LYS A 272 -13.09 -10.91 -17.24
C LYS A 272 -11.74 -10.90 -16.52
N HIS A 273 -11.62 -10.12 -15.44
CA HIS A 273 -10.36 -9.84 -14.75
C HIS A 273 -10.20 -10.52 -13.38
N SER A 274 -11.16 -11.34 -12.94
CA SER A 274 -11.09 -11.99 -11.62
C SER A 274 -9.84 -12.87 -11.46
N GLY A 275 -9.39 -13.47 -12.58
CA GLY A 275 -8.17 -14.27 -12.65
C GLY A 275 -6.87 -13.47 -12.45
N ASP A 276 -6.91 -12.14 -12.51
CA ASP A 276 -5.74 -11.27 -12.32
C ASP A 276 -5.50 -10.94 -10.83
N PHE A 277 -6.49 -11.18 -9.96
CA PHE A 277 -6.44 -10.86 -8.52
C PHE A 277 -6.14 -12.10 -7.65
N GLN A 278 -5.02 -12.77 -7.90
CA GLN A 278 -4.66 -14.05 -7.26
C GLN A 278 -3.78 -13.91 -6.01
N SER A 279 -3.36 -12.70 -5.68
CA SER A 279 -2.63 -12.43 -4.45
C SER A 279 -3.52 -12.62 -3.21
N VAL A 280 -2.89 -12.71 -2.03
CA VAL A 280 -3.65 -12.77 -0.76
C VAL A 280 -4.58 -11.58 -0.63
N TYR A 281 -4.09 -10.39 -1.01
CA TYR A 281 -4.86 -9.16 -1.00
C TYR A 281 -6.03 -9.21 -2.00
N GLY A 282 -5.74 -9.53 -3.27
CA GLY A 282 -6.72 -9.61 -4.35
C GLY A 282 -7.84 -10.61 -4.07
N CYS A 283 -7.53 -11.78 -3.51
CA CYS A 283 -8.54 -12.74 -3.07
C CYS A 283 -9.39 -12.19 -1.91
N LYS A 284 -8.76 -11.60 -0.89
CA LYS A 284 -9.48 -11.08 0.28
C LYS A 284 -10.45 -9.96 -0.08
N ILE A 285 -10.03 -8.97 -0.88
CA ILE A 285 -10.90 -7.85 -1.23
C ILE A 285 -12.10 -8.30 -2.07
N GLN A 286 -11.90 -9.25 -3.00
CA GLN A 286 -13.00 -9.85 -3.75
C GLN A 286 -13.97 -10.62 -2.84
N ILE A 287 -13.46 -11.43 -1.90
CA ILE A 287 -14.30 -12.16 -0.93
C ILE A 287 -15.14 -11.19 -0.10
N LEU A 288 -14.52 -10.12 0.42
CA LEU A 288 -15.18 -9.10 1.22
C LEU A 288 -16.26 -8.36 0.42
N CYS A 289 -15.95 -7.99 -0.83
CA CYS A 289 -16.89 -7.39 -1.77
C CYS A 289 -18.08 -8.33 -2.04
N CYS A 290 -17.83 -9.58 -2.45
CA CYS A 290 -18.89 -10.57 -2.70
C CYS A 290 -19.77 -10.79 -1.47
N LEU A 291 -19.18 -10.91 -0.27
CA LEU A 291 -19.93 -11.08 0.97
C LEU A 291 -20.79 -9.87 1.30
N SER A 292 -20.31 -8.65 1.03
CA SER A 292 -21.10 -7.43 1.21
C SER A 292 -22.29 -7.39 0.24
N ILE A 293 -22.06 -7.69 -1.04
CA ILE A 293 -23.10 -7.77 -2.07
C ILE A 293 -24.15 -8.83 -1.70
N LEU A 294 -23.72 -10.06 -1.44
CA LEU A 294 -24.61 -11.19 -1.24
C LEU A 294 -25.34 -11.13 0.09
N CYS A 295 -24.70 -10.69 1.17
CA CYS A 295 -25.31 -10.73 2.50
C CYS A 295 -26.00 -9.42 2.88
N ASP A 296 -25.39 -8.26 2.58
CA ASP A 296 -25.82 -6.98 3.15
C ASP A 296 -26.63 -6.12 2.16
N ALA A 297 -26.39 -6.28 0.85
CA ALA A 297 -27.09 -5.48 -0.15
C ALA A 297 -28.55 -5.92 -0.35
N ASP A 298 -29.37 -4.98 -0.82
CA ASP A 298 -30.65 -5.26 -1.44
C ASP A 298 -30.42 -5.82 -2.85
N LEU A 299 -30.60 -7.13 -3.02
CA LEU A 299 -30.35 -7.82 -4.28
C LEU A 299 -31.28 -7.35 -5.42
N SER A 300 -32.37 -6.64 -5.12
CA SER A 300 -33.21 -6.01 -6.17
C SER A 300 -32.49 -4.89 -6.92
N LEU A 301 -31.38 -4.35 -6.37
CA LEU A 301 -30.52 -3.40 -7.04
C LEU A 301 -29.64 -4.04 -8.12
N ILE A 302 -29.56 -5.38 -8.17
CA ILE A 302 -28.82 -6.11 -9.18
C ILE A 302 -29.80 -6.50 -10.30
N PRO A 303 -29.60 -6.04 -11.55
CA PRO A 303 -30.62 -6.14 -12.59
C PRO A 303 -30.89 -7.56 -13.08
N GLN A 304 -29.96 -8.50 -12.87
CA GLN A 304 -30.01 -9.85 -13.43
C GLN A 304 -29.75 -10.89 -12.32
N GLN A 305 -30.62 -11.90 -12.23
CA GLN A 305 -30.48 -12.98 -11.26
C GLN A 305 -29.25 -13.86 -11.54
N GLU A 306 -28.86 -14.01 -12.81
CA GLU A 306 -27.66 -14.72 -13.23
C GLU A 306 -26.39 -14.11 -12.61
N THR A 307 -26.32 -12.78 -12.54
CA THR A 307 -25.21 -12.07 -11.89
C THR A 307 -25.06 -12.41 -10.41
N ILE A 308 -26.16 -12.70 -9.70
CA ILE A 308 -26.09 -13.11 -8.29
C ILE A 308 -25.40 -14.47 -8.18
N LEU A 309 -25.68 -15.39 -9.11
CA LEU A 309 -25.02 -16.70 -9.16
C LEU A 309 -23.54 -16.53 -9.54
N GLU A 310 -23.21 -15.69 -10.52
CA GLU A 310 -21.84 -15.38 -10.89
C GLU A 310 -21.02 -14.81 -9.72
N VAL A 311 -21.59 -13.88 -8.94
CA VAL A 311 -20.95 -13.35 -7.72
C VAL A 311 -20.77 -14.43 -6.65
N THR A 312 -21.71 -15.39 -6.58
CA THR A 312 -21.58 -16.55 -5.69
C THR A 312 -20.45 -17.47 -6.15
N ASP A 313 -20.34 -17.76 -7.43
CA ASP A 313 -19.24 -18.55 -7.99
C ASP A 313 -17.88 -17.86 -7.78
N LEU A 314 -17.81 -16.54 -7.98
CA LEU A 314 -16.63 -15.72 -7.67
C LEU A 314 -16.25 -15.82 -6.18
N LEU A 315 -17.22 -15.76 -5.28
CA LEU A 315 -16.97 -15.92 -3.84
C LEU A 315 -16.36 -17.29 -3.53
N ILE A 316 -16.95 -18.37 -4.05
CA ILE A 316 -16.45 -19.73 -3.80
C ILE A 316 -15.07 -19.94 -4.42
N SER A 317 -14.87 -19.51 -5.66
CA SER A 317 -13.58 -19.59 -6.36
C SER A 317 -12.46 -18.90 -5.56
N ASN A 318 -12.70 -17.66 -5.10
CA ASN A 318 -11.70 -16.95 -4.30
C ASN A 318 -11.43 -17.61 -2.94
N LEU A 319 -12.44 -18.22 -2.30
CA LEU A 319 -12.24 -18.99 -1.06
C LEU A 319 -11.39 -20.25 -1.28
N GLU A 320 -11.46 -20.86 -2.47
CA GLU A 320 -10.64 -22.01 -2.85
C GLU A 320 -9.21 -21.62 -3.24
N VAL A 321 -9.03 -20.47 -3.90
CA VAL A 321 -7.72 -19.93 -4.28
C VAL A 321 -6.93 -19.40 -3.07
N LEU A 322 -7.59 -18.71 -2.14
CA LEU A 322 -6.93 -17.99 -1.05
C LEU A 322 -5.90 -18.83 -0.24
N PRO A 323 -6.16 -20.10 0.13
CA PRO A 323 -5.15 -20.93 0.79
C PRO A 323 -3.86 -21.11 -0.02
N HIS A 324 -3.97 -21.20 -1.34
CA HIS A 324 -2.82 -21.28 -2.24
C HIS A 324 -2.07 -19.96 -2.30
N ALA A 325 -2.78 -18.83 -2.39
CA ALA A 325 -2.20 -17.49 -2.35
C ALA A 325 -1.44 -17.23 -1.02
N ILE A 326 -2.02 -17.64 0.12
CA ILE A 326 -1.37 -17.53 1.44
C ILE A 326 -0.07 -18.33 1.46
N LYS A 327 -0.11 -19.55 0.92
CA LYS A 327 1.10 -20.38 0.85
C LYS A 327 2.16 -19.76 -0.07
N ALA A 328 1.78 -19.28 -1.25
CA ALA A 328 2.70 -18.61 -2.18
C ALA A 328 3.37 -17.39 -1.53
N ARG A 329 2.59 -16.53 -0.85
CA ARG A 329 3.13 -15.40 -0.07
C ARG A 329 4.12 -15.85 1.01
N GLN A 330 3.83 -16.94 1.72
CA GLN A 330 4.73 -17.47 2.75
C GLN A 330 6.03 -18.03 2.16
N ASP A 331 5.94 -18.73 1.03
CA ASP A 331 7.09 -19.28 0.33
C ASP A 331 8.01 -18.13 -0.14
N ILE A 332 7.45 -17.08 -0.79
CA ILE A 332 8.15 -15.85 -1.19
C ILE A 332 8.86 -15.18 0.01
N LEU A 333 8.13 -14.89 1.09
CA LEU A 333 8.70 -14.24 2.28
C LEU A 333 9.73 -15.10 3.03
N SER A 334 9.78 -16.40 2.75
CA SER A 334 10.80 -17.30 3.30
C SER A 334 12.06 -17.35 2.44
N GLU A 335 11.94 -17.13 1.13
CA GLU A 335 13.05 -17.09 0.16
C GLU A 335 13.80 -15.74 0.19
N ASP A 336 13.11 -14.60 0.30
CA ASP A 336 13.73 -13.26 0.46
C ASP A 336 14.64 -13.17 1.71
N ARG A 337 14.28 -13.87 2.79
CA ARG A 337 15.14 -13.99 3.99
C ARG A 337 16.51 -14.62 3.69
N GLY A 338 16.65 -15.36 2.59
CA GLY A 338 17.90 -15.92 2.11
C GLY A 338 18.67 -15.01 1.14
N MET A 339 18.00 -14.06 0.46
CA MET A 339 18.59 -13.26 -0.63
C MET A 339 19.21 -11.94 -0.14
N LYS A 340 18.67 -11.31 0.93
CA LYS A 340 19.35 -10.18 1.64
C LYS A 340 20.67 -10.57 2.32
N GLN A 341 21.12 -11.81 2.16
CA GLN A 341 22.27 -12.39 2.84
C GLN A 341 23.61 -12.25 2.07
N TYR A 342 23.62 -11.66 0.86
CA TYR A 342 24.82 -11.57 0.02
C TYR A 342 25.48 -10.19 -0.14
N SER A 343 24.91 -9.08 0.36
CA SER A 343 25.49 -7.73 0.17
C SER A 343 26.21 -7.13 1.38
N THR A 344 26.79 -7.95 2.26
CA THR A 344 27.76 -7.47 3.25
C THR A 344 29.03 -8.31 3.23
N ASN A 345 29.85 -8.15 2.20
CA ASN A 345 31.25 -8.55 2.26
C ASN A 345 32.15 -7.68 1.37
N THR A 346 32.24 -6.39 1.70
CA THR A 346 33.35 -5.54 1.25
C THR A 346 34.35 -5.38 2.40
N GLY A 347 35.50 -6.08 2.30
CA GLY A 347 36.63 -5.84 3.20
C GLY A 347 37.77 -6.88 3.22
N GLY A 348 38.81 -6.64 2.40
CA GLY A 348 40.23 -7.08 2.57
C GLY A 348 40.60 -8.41 1.87
N ASP A 349 41.71 -8.56 1.15
CA ASP A 349 42.90 -7.72 0.90
C ASP A 349 43.70 -8.33 -0.28
N ASP A 350 44.41 -7.47 -1.04
CA ASP A 350 45.63 -7.65 -1.85
C ASP A 350 45.81 -8.84 -2.83
N ASP A 351 45.86 -8.55 -4.15
CA ASP A 351 47.13 -8.47 -4.92
C ASP A 351 46.92 -8.42 -6.46
N GLU A 352 47.69 -7.53 -7.09
CA GLU A 352 48.19 -7.48 -8.48
C GLU A 352 47.31 -7.01 -9.67
N GLU A 353 47.87 -5.98 -10.32
CA GLU A 353 47.65 -5.39 -11.65
C GLU A 353 47.01 -6.30 -12.71
N ASP A 354 45.95 -5.84 -13.39
CA ASP A 354 46.02 -5.49 -14.83
C ASP A 354 44.67 -5.06 -15.42
N GLU A 355 44.79 -4.04 -16.28
CA GLU A 355 43.98 -3.72 -17.47
C GLU A 355 42.48 -3.34 -17.34
N TYR A 356 42.23 -2.09 -17.78
CA TYR A 356 40.93 -1.52 -18.12
C TYR A 356 40.12 -2.50 -18.98
N ASP A 357 39.09 -3.11 -18.40
CA ASP A 357 38.00 -3.68 -19.18
C ASP A 357 36.65 -3.11 -18.72
N ASP A 358 35.89 -2.81 -19.75
CA ASP A 358 34.66 -2.05 -19.83
C ASP A 358 33.52 -2.83 -19.17
N ALA A 359 33.40 -2.76 -17.84
CA ALA A 359 32.23 -3.26 -17.11
C ALA A 359 31.28 -2.09 -16.84
N TYR A 360 30.47 -1.76 -17.85
CA TYR A 360 29.14 -1.22 -17.59
C TYR A 360 28.46 -2.17 -16.60
N LEU A 361 28.36 -1.74 -15.35
CA LEU A 361 27.39 -2.29 -14.41
C LEU A 361 26.02 -1.93 -15.00
N GLU A 362 25.50 -2.84 -15.84
CA GLU A 362 24.08 -2.88 -16.16
C GLU A 362 23.34 -2.96 -14.82
N ASP A 363 22.59 -1.90 -14.56
CA ASP A 363 21.78 -1.60 -13.38
C ASP A 363 20.50 -2.48 -13.35
N ASP A 364 20.64 -3.77 -13.66
CA ASP A 364 19.51 -4.64 -14.10
C ASP A 364 19.29 -5.89 -13.20
N ASP A 365 19.82 -5.92 -11.96
CA ASP A 365 19.86 -7.16 -11.14
C ASP A 365 19.20 -7.07 -9.74
N PHE A 366 18.32 -6.09 -9.47
CA PHE A 366 17.59 -6.00 -8.18
C PHE A 366 16.13 -5.47 -8.27
N GLU A 367 15.41 -5.67 -9.37
CA GLU A 367 13.95 -5.51 -9.33
C GLU A 367 13.32 -6.76 -8.70
N ALA A 368 12.86 -6.63 -7.45
CA ALA A 368 11.93 -7.59 -6.87
C ALA A 368 10.73 -7.73 -7.81
N ASP A 369 10.32 -8.96 -8.12
CA ASP A 369 9.17 -9.15 -9.00
C ASP A 369 7.89 -8.58 -8.36
N GLU A 370 6.88 -8.26 -9.18
CA GLU A 370 5.63 -7.64 -8.70
C GLU A 370 4.96 -8.48 -7.58
N ALA A 371 5.14 -9.81 -7.61
CA ALA A 371 4.60 -10.71 -6.60
C ALA A 371 5.36 -10.64 -5.27
N GLU A 372 6.68 -10.44 -5.31
CA GLU A 372 7.53 -10.16 -4.14
C GLU A 372 7.14 -8.84 -3.48
N LEU A 373 7.03 -7.76 -4.26
CA LEU A 373 6.60 -6.46 -3.76
C LEU A 373 5.22 -6.55 -3.10
N GLU A 374 4.24 -7.17 -3.77
CA GLU A 374 2.90 -7.35 -3.21
C GLU A 374 2.89 -8.25 -1.97
N ALA A 375 3.76 -9.27 -1.89
CA ALA A 375 3.87 -10.14 -0.72
C ALA A 375 4.37 -9.38 0.52
N MET A 376 5.23 -8.39 0.34
CA MET A 376 5.83 -7.57 1.41
C MET A 376 4.92 -6.42 1.86
N LYS A 377 4.00 -5.95 1.01
CA LYS A 377 3.06 -4.88 1.33
C LYS A 377 2.17 -5.21 2.54
N GLN A 378 1.93 -4.19 3.36
CA GLN A 378 0.93 -4.21 4.42
C GLN A 378 -0.34 -3.51 3.94
N THR A 379 -1.51 -4.09 4.24
CA THR A 379 -2.80 -3.53 3.83
C THR A 379 -3.79 -3.45 4.99
N PRO A 380 -4.80 -2.56 4.94
CA PRO A 380 -5.77 -2.43 6.03
C PRO A 380 -6.60 -3.69 6.30
N ILE A 381 -6.64 -4.63 5.34
CA ILE A 381 -7.41 -5.86 5.40
C ILE A 381 -6.54 -7.11 5.71
N ASP A 382 -5.24 -6.95 5.94
CA ASP A 382 -4.35 -8.08 6.21
C ASP A 382 -4.75 -8.86 7.48
N ASN A 383 -5.19 -8.14 8.52
CA ASN A 383 -5.60 -8.75 9.77
C ASN A 383 -7.02 -9.34 9.73
N ILE A 384 -7.76 -9.17 8.63
CA ILE A 384 -9.12 -9.70 8.49
C ILE A 384 -9.07 -11.18 8.12
N ASN A 385 -9.63 -12.03 8.98
CA ASN A 385 -9.86 -13.44 8.70
C ASN A 385 -11.14 -13.61 7.87
N VAL A 386 -11.01 -13.59 6.54
CA VAL A 386 -12.15 -13.66 5.63
C VAL A 386 -12.92 -14.99 5.70
N PHE A 387 -12.31 -16.09 6.14
CA PHE A 387 -13.02 -17.36 6.37
C PHE A 387 -13.97 -17.26 7.57
N GLU A 388 -13.54 -16.56 8.62
CA GLU A 388 -14.40 -16.28 9.77
C GLU A 388 -15.54 -15.32 9.39
N VAL A 389 -15.23 -14.24 8.67
CA VAL A 389 -16.23 -13.29 8.16
C VAL A 389 -17.27 -14.01 7.29
N PHE A 390 -16.82 -14.86 6.36
CA PHE A 390 -17.68 -15.69 5.53
C PHE A 390 -18.63 -16.54 6.38
N ALA A 391 -18.08 -17.37 7.26
CA ALA A 391 -18.89 -18.31 8.03
C ALA A 391 -19.88 -17.58 8.97
N ASN A 392 -19.48 -16.48 9.60
CA ASN A 392 -20.37 -15.67 10.43
C ASN A 392 -21.51 -15.06 9.62
N LYS A 393 -21.22 -14.46 8.45
CA LYS A 393 -22.25 -13.87 7.58
C LYS A 393 -23.21 -14.92 7.03
N VAL A 394 -22.70 -16.05 6.56
CA VAL A 394 -23.52 -17.12 5.99
C VAL A 394 -24.44 -17.74 7.05
N LEU A 395 -23.94 -17.99 8.26
CA LEU A 395 -24.76 -18.48 9.38
C LEU A 395 -25.82 -17.46 9.79
N SER A 396 -25.46 -16.16 9.85
CA SER A 396 -26.42 -15.10 10.15
C SER A 396 -27.51 -15.02 9.08
N LEU A 397 -27.14 -15.08 7.81
CA LEU A 397 -28.07 -15.06 6.69
C LEU A 397 -29.03 -16.25 6.73
N GLN A 398 -28.53 -17.46 7.00
CA GLN A 398 -29.35 -18.66 7.12
C GLN A 398 -30.41 -18.54 8.23
N GLN A 399 -30.11 -17.83 9.32
CA GLN A 399 -31.02 -17.64 10.45
C GLN A 399 -32.01 -16.50 10.23
N GLN A 400 -31.56 -15.39 9.62
CA GLN A 400 -32.34 -14.16 9.48
C GLN A 400 -33.19 -14.15 8.20
N ASP A 401 -32.67 -14.69 7.10
CA ASP A 401 -33.34 -14.73 5.80
C ASP A 401 -33.01 -16.04 5.06
N SER A 402 -33.72 -17.10 5.45
CA SER A 402 -33.57 -18.42 4.83
C SER A 402 -33.90 -18.40 3.33
N GLY A 403 -34.78 -17.49 2.89
CA GLY A 403 -35.15 -17.37 1.49
C GLY A 403 -33.99 -16.84 0.65
N LYS A 404 -33.37 -15.75 1.11
CA LYS A 404 -32.17 -15.18 0.48
C LYS A 404 -30.99 -16.16 0.54
N TYR A 405 -30.80 -16.87 1.66
CA TYR A 405 -29.81 -17.95 1.76
C TYR A 405 -30.02 -19.03 0.68
N THR A 406 -31.24 -19.56 0.53
CA THR A 406 -31.53 -20.58 -0.48
C THR A 406 -31.39 -20.05 -1.90
N GLY A 407 -31.74 -18.78 -2.14
CA GLY A 407 -31.57 -18.13 -3.44
C GLY A 407 -30.12 -17.98 -3.88
N ILE A 408 -29.20 -17.77 -2.93
CA ILE A 408 -27.76 -17.60 -3.17
C ILE A 408 -27.05 -18.95 -3.21
N PHE A 409 -27.20 -19.75 -2.14
CA PHE A 409 -26.39 -20.96 -1.91
C PHE A 409 -27.11 -22.26 -2.30
N GLY A 410 -28.39 -22.22 -2.66
CA GLY A 410 -29.17 -23.42 -2.99
C GLY A 410 -28.83 -24.04 -4.35
N GLY A 411 -28.20 -23.27 -5.24
CA GLY A 411 -27.78 -23.72 -6.58
C GLY A 411 -26.36 -24.30 -6.65
N LEU A 412 -25.62 -24.28 -5.55
CA LEU A 412 -24.24 -24.75 -5.50
C LEU A 412 -24.14 -26.25 -5.83
N ASP A 413 -23.09 -26.63 -6.55
CA ASP A 413 -22.78 -28.04 -6.79
C ASP A 413 -22.24 -28.74 -5.54
N SER A 414 -22.09 -30.08 -5.60
CA SER A 414 -21.63 -30.86 -4.44
C SER A 414 -20.24 -30.45 -3.93
N SER A 415 -19.33 -30.04 -4.82
CA SER A 415 -17.98 -29.62 -4.44
C SER A 415 -18.03 -28.28 -3.71
N GLN A 416 -18.76 -27.31 -4.26
CA GLN A 416 -18.96 -26.00 -3.66
C GLN A 416 -19.67 -26.11 -2.30
N GLN A 417 -20.71 -26.95 -2.20
CA GLN A 417 -21.40 -27.23 -0.93
C GLN A 417 -20.44 -27.80 0.13
N ASP A 418 -19.56 -28.73 -0.26
CA ASP A 418 -18.55 -29.29 0.62
C ASP A 418 -17.54 -28.22 1.08
N THR A 419 -17.11 -27.32 0.18
CA THR A 419 -16.23 -26.18 0.51
C THR A 419 -16.87 -25.27 1.56
N VAL A 420 -18.12 -24.84 1.34
CA VAL A 420 -18.88 -24.02 2.30
C VAL A 420 -19.02 -24.72 3.64
N ALA A 421 -19.41 -26.00 3.65
CA ALA A 421 -19.60 -26.77 4.87
C ALA A 421 -18.30 -26.91 5.67
N LYS A 422 -17.17 -27.16 5.01
CA LYS A 422 -15.84 -27.26 5.65
C LYS A 422 -15.45 -25.96 6.34
N ILE A 423 -15.60 -24.82 5.65
CA ILE A 423 -15.24 -23.50 6.21
C ILE A 423 -16.08 -23.20 7.46
N ILE A 424 -17.40 -23.43 7.39
CA ILE A 424 -18.31 -23.24 8.54
C ILE A 424 -17.92 -24.15 9.70
N GLN A 425 -17.64 -25.43 9.43
CA GLN A 425 -17.26 -26.40 10.46
C GLN A 425 -15.95 -26.02 11.16
N ILE A 426 -14.95 -25.57 10.40
CA ILE A 426 -13.65 -25.13 10.94
C ILE A 426 -13.85 -23.91 11.86
N ASN A 427 -14.60 -22.90 11.41
CA ASN A 427 -14.86 -21.70 12.23
C ASN A 427 -15.56 -22.08 13.56
N GLN A 428 -16.60 -22.92 13.50
CA GLN A 428 -17.29 -23.38 14.72
C GLN A 428 -16.37 -24.12 15.69
N GLN A 429 -15.41 -24.92 15.20
CA GLN A 429 -14.42 -25.58 16.05
C GLN A 429 -13.45 -24.59 16.69
N GLN A 430 -13.01 -23.56 15.96
CA GLN A 430 -12.13 -22.52 16.48
C GLN A 430 -12.82 -21.68 17.57
N GLN A 431 -14.08 -21.27 17.36
CA GLN A 431 -14.87 -20.55 18.37
C GLN A 431 -15.08 -21.38 19.66
N GLN A 432 -15.27 -22.69 19.54
CA GLN A 432 -15.39 -23.57 20.70
C GLN A 432 -14.08 -23.74 21.49
N GLN A 433 -12.93 -23.57 20.82
CA GLN A 433 -11.61 -23.61 21.47
C GLN A 433 -11.27 -22.29 22.16
N GLN A 434 -11.68 -21.14 21.60
CA GLN A 434 -11.47 -19.83 22.23
C GLN A 434 -12.36 -19.58 23.46
N ASN A 435 -13.53 -20.24 23.52
CA ASN A 435 -14.47 -20.14 24.64
C ASN A 435 -14.19 -21.12 25.81
N LYS A 436 -13.09 -21.88 25.74
CA LYS A 436 -12.58 -22.74 26.82
C LYS A 436 -11.36 -22.11 27.45
#